data_AF-A0A7W9G8V0-F1
#
_entry.id   AF-A0A7W9G8V0-F1
#
_cell.length_a   1.000
_cell.length_b   1.000
_cell.length_c   1.000
_cell.angle_alpha   90.00
_cell.angle_beta   90.00
_cell.angle_gamma   90.00
#
_symmetry.space_group_name_H-M   'P 1'
#
loop_
_entity.id
_entity.type
_entity.pdbx_description
1 polymer ?
#
loop_
_entity_poly.entity_id
_entity_poly.type
_entity_poly.pdbx_seq_one_letter_code
_entity_poly.pdbx_strand_id
1 'polypeptide(L)'
;MNRQPKVRRWLAKLSLVALAAVGTAVAVAPPAQAAPGYVYTTFKGDAAADQELWVYSSSNGTNFSVLADTNYRGPTGVLRDPSIIQHNGLYCIALYRLGL
;
A
#
# COMPACT_ATOMS: atom_id res chain seq x y z
N MET A 1 -59.02 -6.24 28.17
CA MET A 1 -57.97 -7.12 28.74
C MET A 1 -56.65 -6.83 28.01
N ASN A 2 -55.84 -5.88 28.51
CA ASN A 2 -54.70 -5.31 27.77
C ASN A 2 -53.37 -5.97 28.23
N ARG A 3 -53.01 -7.13 27.68
CA ARG A 3 -51.78 -7.87 28.04
C ARG A 3 -50.58 -7.43 27.19
N GLN A 4 -50.05 -6.22 27.34
CA GLN A 4 -48.95 -5.74 26.44
C GLN A 4 -47.74 -4.96 27.03
N PRO A 5 -47.41 -4.93 28.34
CA PRO A 5 -46.17 -4.25 28.80
C PRO A 5 -44.91 -5.14 28.78
N LYS A 6 -45.05 -6.47 28.91
CA LYS A 6 -43.89 -7.38 29.05
C LYS A 6 -43.18 -7.64 27.72
N VAL A 7 -43.92 -7.92 26.65
CA VAL A 7 -43.36 -8.25 25.33
C VAL A 7 -42.56 -7.08 24.74
N ARG A 8 -43.07 -5.84 24.86
CA ARG A 8 -42.38 -4.62 24.42
C ARG A 8 -41.06 -4.38 25.16
N ARG A 9 -41.00 -4.71 26.46
CA ARG A 9 -39.76 -4.62 27.26
C ARG A 9 -38.72 -5.68 26.87
N TRP A 10 -39.16 -6.87 26.46
CA TRP A 10 -38.27 -7.94 26.00
C TRP A 10 -37.66 -7.61 24.63
N LEU A 11 -38.48 -7.11 23.69
CA LEU A 11 -38.01 -6.70 22.37
C LEU A 11 -36.96 -5.59 22.47
N ALA A 12 -37.21 -4.54 23.27
CA ALA A 12 -36.26 -3.44 23.45
C ALA A 12 -34.89 -3.90 24.02
N LYS A 13 -34.90 -4.87 24.94
CA LYS A 13 -33.66 -5.45 25.48
C LYS A 13 -32.88 -6.25 24.44
N LEU A 14 -33.58 -7.04 23.61
CA LEU A 14 -32.96 -7.78 22.51
C LEU A 14 -32.33 -6.83 21.47
N SER A 15 -33.00 -5.73 21.13
CA SER A 15 -32.45 -4.71 20.24
C SER A 15 -31.17 -4.09 20.79
N LEU A 16 -31.14 -3.78 22.09
CA LEU A 16 -29.97 -3.18 22.73
C LEU A 16 -28.77 -4.15 22.77
N VAL A 17 -29.03 -5.43 23.05
CA VAL A 17 -27.98 -6.47 23.04
C VAL A 17 -27.42 -6.67 21.62
N ALA A 18 -28.29 -6.72 20.61
CA ALA A 18 -27.86 -6.82 19.22
C ALA A 18 -27.01 -5.61 18.80
N LEU A 19 -27.41 -4.40 19.18
CA LEU A 19 -26.67 -3.17 18.85
C LEU A 19 -25.30 -3.13 19.55
N ALA A 20 -25.23 -3.56 20.81
CA ALA A 20 -23.98 -3.66 21.55
C ALA A 20 -23.02 -4.69 20.94
N ALA A 21 -23.54 -5.86 20.52
CA ALA A 21 -22.75 -6.91 19.88
C ALA A 21 -22.20 -6.49 18.50
N VAL A 22 -22.98 -5.74 17.71
CA VAL A 22 -22.50 -5.18 16.43
C VAL A 22 -21.45 -4.09 16.68
N GLY A 23 -21.65 -3.24 17.69
CA GLY A 23 -20.69 -2.20 18.07
C GLY A 23 -19.33 -2.76 18.50
N THR A 24 -19.31 -3.84 19.30
CA THR A 24 -18.05 -4.48 19.72
C THR A 24 -17.36 -5.22 18.57
N ALA A 25 -18.10 -5.82 17.64
CA ALA A 25 -17.50 -6.50 16.48
C ALA A 25 -16.75 -5.54 15.53
N VAL A 26 -17.25 -4.30 15.36
CA VAL A 26 -16.59 -3.30 14.51
C VAL A 26 -15.33 -2.72 15.16
N ALA A 27 -15.28 -2.63 16.49
CA ALA A 27 -14.14 -2.10 17.23
C ALA A 27 -12.92 -3.05 17.27
N VAL A 28 -13.11 -4.35 17.01
CA VAL A 28 -12.05 -5.38 17.05
C VAL A 28 -11.59 -5.77 15.64
N ALA A 29 -12.22 -5.25 14.58
CA ALA A 29 -11.77 -5.49 13.22
C ALA A 29 -10.34 -4.93 13.05
N PRO A 30 -9.38 -5.72 12.55
CA PRO A 30 -8.07 -5.18 12.22
C PRO A 30 -8.24 -4.07 11.18
N PRO A 31 -7.47 -2.96 11.27
CA PRO A 31 -7.55 -1.88 10.30
C PRO A 31 -7.31 -2.46 8.91
N ALA A 32 -8.10 -2.04 7.92
CA ALA A 32 -7.88 -2.45 6.54
C ALA A 32 -6.45 -2.07 6.12
N GLN A 33 -5.56 -3.06 5.96
CA GLN A 33 -4.29 -2.82 5.30
C GLN A 33 -4.58 -2.55 3.83
N ALA A 34 -4.26 -1.33 3.36
CA ALA A 34 -4.18 -1.06 1.93
C ALA A 34 -3.27 -2.12 1.30
N ALA A 35 -3.68 -2.69 0.16
CA ALA A 35 -2.83 -3.62 -0.57
C ALA A 35 -1.45 -2.99 -0.75
N PRO A 36 -0.34 -3.72 -0.51
CA PRO A 36 0.98 -3.16 -0.70
C PRO A 36 1.08 -2.64 -2.14
N GLY A 37 1.33 -1.34 -2.28
CA GLY A 37 1.49 -0.73 -3.59
C GLY A 37 2.64 -1.38 -4.36
N TYR A 38 2.51 -1.48 -5.66
CA TYR A 38 3.59 -1.94 -6.52
C TYR A 38 4.60 -0.81 -6.66
N VAL A 39 5.89 -1.14 -6.47
CA VAL A 39 7.00 -0.21 -6.71
C VAL A 39 7.86 -0.81 -7.81
N TYR A 40 8.22 0.02 -8.77
CA TYR A 40 9.03 -0.37 -9.92
C TYR A 40 10.14 0.66 -10.15
N THR A 41 11.31 0.19 -10.55
CA THR A 41 12.48 1.04 -10.83
C THR A 41 12.97 0.80 -12.24
N THR A 42 13.25 1.87 -12.97
CA THR A 42 13.81 1.83 -14.32
C THR A 42 14.58 3.13 -14.60
N PHE A 43 15.07 3.30 -15.82
CA PHE A 43 15.66 4.55 -16.28
C PHE A 43 14.60 5.49 -16.84
N LYS A 44 14.89 6.79 -16.81
CA LYS A 44 14.06 7.80 -17.48
C LYS A 44 13.93 7.51 -18.98
N GLY A 45 15.01 7.07 -19.60
CA GLY A 45 15.07 6.71 -21.02
C GLY A 45 16.31 5.91 -21.38
N ASP A 46 16.38 5.46 -22.63
CA ASP A 46 17.40 4.52 -23.10
C ASP A 46 18.72 5.20 -23.50
N ALA A 47 18.69 6.51 -23.78
CA ALA A 47 19.89 7.27 -24.11
C ALA A 47 20.84 7.33 -22.91
N ALA A 48 22.16 7.34 -23.15
CA ALA A 48 23.15 7.47 -22.07
C ALA A 48 22.93 8.74 -21.21
N ALA A 49 22.41 9.80 -21.83
CA ALA A 49 22.03 11.03 -21.15
C ALA A 49 20.76 10.91 -20.29
N ASP A 50 20.01 9.80 -20.37
CA ASP A 50 18.75 9.60 -19.64
C ASP A 50 18.79 8.35 -18.74
N GLN A 51 19.96 7.74 -18.53
CA GLN A 51 20.19 6.59 -17.63
C GLN A 51 20.27 7.00 -16.15
N GLU A 52 19.29 7.79 -15.72
CA GLU A 52 19.06 8.21 -14.34
C GLU A 52 18.04 7.27 -13.69
N LEU A 53 18.23 6.95 -12.41
CA LEU A 53 17.30 6.09 -11.68
C LEU A 53 15.96 6.79 -11.46
N TRP A 54 14.88 6.14 -11.87
CA TRP A 54 13.51 6.60 -11.66
C TRP A 54 12.71 5.55 -10.90
N VAL A 55 11.85 6.03 -9.99
CA VAL A 55 10.97 5.19 -9.18
C VAL A 55 9.52 5.46 -9.57
N TYR A 56 8.77 4.40 -9.80
CA TYR A 56 7.36 4.43 -10.14
C TYR A 56 6.55 3.67 -9.11
N SER A 57 5.28 4.05 -8.96
CA SER A 57 4.32 3.32 -8.14
C SER A 57 3.03 3.03 -8.90
N SER A 58 2.35 1.96 -8.49
CA SER A 58 1.03 1.60 -9.00
C SER A 58 0.17 0.99 -7.90
N SER A 59 -1.13 1.28 -7.94
CA SER A 59 -2.14 0.62 -7.10
C SER A 59 -2.64 -0.70 -7.69
N ASN A 60 -2.42 -0.94 -8.99
CA ASN A 60 -3.01 -2.07 -9.72
C ASN A 60 -2.01 -2.88 -10.56
N GLY A 61 -0.72 -2.51 -10.54
CA GLY A 61 0.35 -3.23 -11.24
C GLY A 61 0.34 -3.09 -12.76
N THR A 62 -0.53 -2.25 -13.34
CA THR A 62 -0.64 -2.05 -14.80
C THR A 62 -0.49 -0.60 -15.21
N ASN A 63 -0.93 0.33 -14.36
CA ASN A 63 -0.81 1.76 -14.60
C ASN A 63 0.16 2.35 -13.58
N PHE A 64 1.31 2.80 -14.06
CA PHE A 64 2.38 3.34 -13.21
C PHE A 64 2.45 4.86 -13.34
N SER A 65 2.71 5.52 -12.21
CA SER A 65 2.99 6.95 -12.14
C SER A 65 4.32 7.16 -11.45
N VAL A 66 4.99 8.27 -11.78
CA VAL A 66 6.28 8.63 -11.18
C VAL A 66 6.07 8.81 -9.68
N LEU A 67 6.82 8.03 -8.90
CA LEU A 67 6.91 8.18 -7.45
C LEU A 67 8.07 9.13 -7.08
N ALA A 68 9.21 8.95 -7.75
CA ALA A 68 10.38 9.81 -7.55
C ALA A 68 11.24 9.91 -8.82
N ASP A 69 11.57 11.14 -9.19
CA ASP A 69 12.73 11.47 -10.01
C ASP A 69 13.92 11.65 -9.06
N THR A 70 14.82 10.67 -9.02
CA THR A 70 15.90 10.67 -8.04
C THR A 70 17.09 11.52 -8.47
N ASN A 71 17.16 11.90 -9.76
CA ASN A 71 18.33 12.50 -10.40
C ASN A 71 19.66 11.72 -10.11
N TYR A 72 19.56 10.44 -9.75
CA TYR A 72 20.71 9.63 -9.39
C TYR A 72 21.26 8.94 -10.65
N ARG A 73 22.51 9.26 -10.99
CA ARG A 73 23.27 8.70 -12.13
C ARG A 73 24.35 7.71 -11.74
N GLY A 74 24.52 7.51 -10.43
CA GLY A 74 25.72 6.88 -9.88
C GLY A 74 27.01 7.68 -10.14
N PRO A 75 28.13 7.20 -9.59
CA PRO A 75 29.41 7.93 -9.65
C PRO A 75 30.02 8.06 -11.07
N THR A 76 29.65 7.17 -11.99
CA THR A 76 30.24 7.08 -13.34
C THR A 76 29.34 7.67 -14.43
N GLY A 77 28.13 8.10 -14.09
CA GLY A 77 27.19 8.71 -15.04
C GLY A 77 26.31 7.71 -15.82
N VAL A 78 26.52 6.40 -15.64
CA VAL A 78 25.82 5.31 -16.35
C VAL A 78 25.41 4.24 -15.35
N LEU A 79 24.11 3.99 -15.21
CA LEU A 79 23.52 2.94 -14.38
C LEU A 79 23.01 1.78 -15.23
N ARG A 80 23.03 0.56 -14.70
CA ARG A 80 22.44 -0.62 -15.35
C ARG A 80 21.60 -1.45 -14.39
N ASP A 81 20.54 -2.02 -14.95
CA ASP A 81 19.72 -3.10 -14.41
C ASP A 81 19.28 -2.90 -12.94
N PRO A 82 18.49 -1.84 -12.65
CA PRO A 82 18.03 -1.57 -11.30
C PRO A 82 17.15 -2.72 -10.80
N SER A 83 17.47 -3.20 -9.61
CA SER A 83 16.67 -4.17 -8.86
C SER A 83 16.18 -3.54 -7.58
N ILE A 84 14.96 -3.82 -7.16
CA ILE A 84 14.39 -3.35 -5.90
C ILE A 84 14.09 -4.54 -4.99
N ILE A 85 14.49 -4.43 -3.73
CA ILE A 85 14.27 -5.44 -2.70
C ILE A 85 13.58 -4.76 -1.52
N GLN A 86 12.45 -5.31 -1.09
CA GLN A 86 11.75 -4.86 0.11
C GLN A 86 12.02 -5.82 1.26
N HIS A 87 12.34 -5.27 2.42
CA HIS A 87 12.47 -6.02 3.66
C HIS A 87 11.97 -5.19 4.83
N ASN A 88 10.92 -5.66 5.52
CA ASN A 88 10.31 -5.00 6.68
C ASN A 88 9.97 -3.51 6.47
N GLY A 89 9.43 -3.17 5.30
CA GLY A 89 9.04 -1.79 4.95
C GLY A 89 10.19 -0.90 4.45
N LEU A 90 11.43 -1.38 4.47
CA LEU A 90 12.57 -0.72 3.86
C LEU A 90 12.76 -1.20 2.43
N TYR A 91 12.97 -0.26 1.51
CA TYR A 91 13.27 -0.54 0.12
C TYR A 91 14.75 -0.27 -0.14
N CYS A 92 15.46 -1.29 -0.61
CA CYS A 92 16.83 -1.19 -1.08
C CYS A 92 16.84 -1.29 -2.60
N ILE A 93 17.60 -0.40 -3.25
CA ILE A 93 17.79 -0.43 -4.70
C ILE A 93 19.22 -0.88 -4.97
N ALA A 94 19.36 -2.00 -5.67
CA ALA A 94 20.63 -2.52 -6.15
C ALA A 94 20.81 -2.10 -7.62
N LEU A 95 22.02 -1.66 -7.96
CA LEU A 95 22.37 -1.14 -9.27
C LEU A 95 23.68 -1.80 -9.70
N TYR A 96 23.77 -2.21 -10.96
CA TYR A 96 25.03 -2.68 -11.50
C TYR A 96 25.90 -1.51 -11.96
N ARG A 97 27.17 -1.59 -11.59
CA ARG A 97 28.24 -0.74 -12.11
C ARG A 97 28.78 -1.39 -13.38
N LEU A 98 28.79 -0.67 -14.50
CA LEU A 98 29.69 -1.00 -15.60
C LEU A 98 31.10 -0.52 -15.23
N GLY A 99 32.01 -1.47 -14.95
CA GLY A 99 33.43 -1.21 -15.04
C GLY A 99 33.81 -1.13 -16.51
N LEU A 100 34.50 -0.05 -16.90
CA LEU A 100 35.28 -0.05 -18.14
C LEU A 100 36.58 -0.82 -17.90
#